data_AF-A0A7W8BXY0-F1
#
_entry.id   AF-A0A7W8BXY0-F1
#
_cell.length_a   1.000
_cell.length_b   1.000
_cell.length_c   1.000
_cell.angle_alpha   90.00
_cell.angle_beta   90.00
_cell.angle_gamma   90.00
#
_symmetry.space_group_name_H-M   'P 1'
#
loop_
_entity.id
_entity.type
_entity.pdbx_description
1 polymer ?
#
loop_
_entity_poly.entity_id
_entity_poly.type
_entity_poly.pdbx_seq_one_letter_code
_entity_poly.pdbx_strand_id
1 'polypeptide(L)'
;MSTETTTIPADVAAHVLFHFGHKGIPAGDWSESLITLIARADMVNKAKLTAVFPDYAGAVLLAQYADDGINVLKDIAAGRCTRCKQDDGPLTPSGMCEPCAAPMPLDGVA
;
A
#
# COMPACT_ATOMS: atom_id res chain seq x y z
N MET A 1 15.40 10.77 -10.61
CA MET A 1 14.11 10.74 -9.90
C MET A 1 14.15 9.54 -8.97
N SER A 2 14.33 9.79 -7.68
CA SER A 2 14.36 8.72 -6.68
C SER A 2 12.92 8.40 -6.31
N THR A 3 12.43 7.23 -6.73
CA THR A 3 11.16 6.68 -6.28
C THR A 3 11.35 6.18 -4.85
N GLU A 4 11.21 7.09 -3.88
CA GLU A 4 10.99 6.64 -2.50
C GLU A 4 9.69 5.83 -2.51
N THR A 5 9.83 4.54 -2.27
CA THR A 5 8.70 3.62 -2.20
C THR A 5 8.05 3.89 -0.85
N THR A 6 7.09 4.81 -0.81
CA THR A 6 6.42 5.15 0.44
C THR A 6 5.69 3.91 0.96
N THR A 7 6.10 3.47 2.16
CA THR A 7 5.46 2.37 2.88
C THR A 7 4.01 2.72 3.13
N ILE A 8 3.06 1.93 2.62
CA ILE A 8 1.65 2.08 3.00
C ILE A 8 1.48 1.52 4.42
N PRO A 9 1.08 2.34 5.41
CA PRO A 9 0.79 1.84 6.76
C PRO A 9 -0.41 0.87 6.79
N ALA A 10 -0.43 -0.05 7.76
CA ALA A 10 -1.48 -1.06 7.86
C ALA A 10 -2.88 -0.48 8.12
N ASP A 11 -2.96 0.58 8.92
CA ASP A 11 -4.19 1.34 9.19
C ASP A 11 -4.68 2.07 7.93
N VAL A 12 -3.77 2.71 7.18
CA VAL A 12 -4.09 3.32 5.88
C VAL A 12 -4.63 2.28 4.89
N ALA A 13 -4.01 1.11 4.80
CA ALA A 13 -4.50 0.03 3.96
C ALA A 13 -5.90 -0.44 4.40
N ALA A 14 -6.14 -0.56 5.71
CA ALA A 14 -7.45 -0.95 6.24
C ALA A 14 -8.54 0.11 6.00
N HIS A 15 -8.20 1.40 6.08
CA HIS A 15 -9.09 2.51 5.72
C HIS A 15 -9.50 2.44 4.24
N VAL A 16 -8.52 2.29 3.35
CA VAL A 16 -8.78 2.21 1.91
C VAL A 16 -9.58 0.96 1.55
N LEU A 17 -9.28 -0.20 2.17
CA LEU A 17 -10.09 -1.41 2.01
C LEU A 17 -11.55 -1.17 2.41
N PHE A 18 -11.79 -0.49 3.55
CA PHE A 18 -13.14 -0.16 3.98
C PHE A 18 -13.87 0.75 2.98
N HIS A 19 -13.20 1.79 2.48
CA HIS A 19 -13.74 2.70 1.47
C HIS A 19 -14.18 1.98 0.19
N PHE A 20 -13.42 0.99 -0.28
CA PHE A 20 -13.76 0.18 -1.47
C PHE A 20 -14.72 -0.99 -1.18
N GLY A 21 -15.31 -1.07 0.02
CA GLY A 21 -16.31 -2.08 0.36
C GLY A 21 -15.74 -3.46 0.72
N HIS A 22 -14.46 -3.52 1.09
CA HIS A 22 -13.81 -4.73 1.59
C HIS A 22 -13.71 -4.72 3.13
N LYS A 23 -13.29 -5.86 3.70
CA LYS A 23 -13.05 -5.97 5.15
C LYS A 23 -11.87 -5.07 5.54
N GLY A 24 -12.16 -4.04 6.33
CA GLY A 24 -11.21 -3.05 6.85
C GLY A 24 -11.80 -2.34 8.07
N ILE A 25 -11.19 -1.23 8.48
CA ILE A 25 -11.74 -0.35 9.52
C ILE A 25 -12.12 0.99 8.91
N PRO A 26 -13.23 1.63 9.34
CA PRO A 26 -13.61 2.94 8.84
C PRO A 26 -12.56 3.98 9.24
N ALA A 27 -12.22 4.87 8.30
CA ALA A 27 -11.39 6.02 8.59
C ALA A 27 -12.20 7.12 9.31
N GLY A 28 -11.51 8.05 9.97
CA GLY A 28 -12.15 9.29 10.43
C GLY A 28 -12.53 10.22 9.26
N ASP A 29 -13.42 11.18 9.51
CA ASP A 29 -14.01 12.05 8.47
C ASP A 29 -13.00 12.73 7.54
N TRP A 30 -11.88 13.21 8.10
CA TRP A 30 -10.84 13.86 7.31
C TRP A 30 -10.16 12.85 6.35
N SER A 31 -9.79 11.68 6.85
CA SER A 31 -9.14 10.63 6.06
C SER A 31 -10.10 10.07 5.01
N GLU A 32 -11.36 9.86 5.35
CA GLU A 32 -12.38 9.40 4.41
C GLU A 32 -12.60 10.41 3.27
N SER A 33 -12.64 11.71 3.61
CA SER A 33 -12.71 12.79 2.62
C SER A 33 -11.48 12.83 1.72
N LEU A 34 -10.29 12.60 2.28
CA LEU A 34 -9.04 12.52 1.53
C LEU A 34 -9.04 11.32 0.57
N ILE A 35 -9.41 10.12 1.04
CA ILE A 35 -9.51 8.91 0.22
C ILE A 35 -10.48 9.15 -0.94
N THR A 36 -11.66 9.68 -0.65
CA THR A 36 -12.67 10.02 -1.67
C THR A 36 -12.13 11.03 -2.67
N LEU A 37 -11.44 12.08 -2.21
CA LEU A 37 -10.86 13.11 -3.05
C LEU A 37 -9.79 12.55 -3.99
N ILE A 38 -8.88 11.73 -3.47
CA ILE A 38 -7.87 11.05 -4.28
C ILE A 38 -8.57 10.14 -5.28
N ALA A 39 -9.57 9.37 -4.84
CA ALA A 39 -10.20 8.37 -5.67
C ALA A 39 -10.85 8.96 -6.94
N ARG A 40 -11.49 10.13 -6.79
CA ARG A 40 -12.18 10.84 -7.88
C ARG A 40 -11.29 11.80 -8.69
N ALA A 41 -10.09 12.13 -8.23
CA ALA A 41 -9.25 13.14 -8.87
C ALA A 41 -8.81 12.70 -10.28
N ASP A 42 -8.77 13.65 -11.21
CA ASP A 42 -8.08 13.47 -12.49
C ASP A 42 -6.57 13.27 -12.28
N MET A 43 -5.87 12.78 -13.32
CA MET A 43 -4.45 12.42 -13.22
C MET A 43 -3.54 13.57 -12.75
N VAL A 44 -3.83 14.82 -13.14
CA VAL A 44 -3.00 15.98 -12.75
C VAL A 44 -3.18 16.29 -11.27
N ASN A 45 -4.42 16.31 -10.78
CA ASN A 45 -4.69 16.55 -9.37
C ASN A 45 -4.33 15.35 -8.49
N LYS A 46 -4.47 14.13 -9.00
CA LYS A 46 -4.02 12.90 -8.34
C LYS A 46 -2.51 12.90 -8.14
N ALA A 47 -1.73 13.37 -9.13
CA ALA A 47 -0.28 13.55 -8.98
C ALA A 47 0.09 14.56 -7.87
N LYS A 48 -0.62 15.70 -7.79
CA LYS A 48 -0.41 16.67 -6.71
C LYS A 48 -0.74 16.09 -5.33
N LEU A 49 -1.86 15.37 -5.23
CA LEU A 49 -2.25 14.71 -3.98
C LEU A 49 -1.26 13.62 -3.58
N THR A 50 -0.71 12.87 -4.54
CA THR A 50 0.33 11.86 -4.29
C THR A 50 1.59 12.48 -3.71
N ALA A 51 1.98 13.67 -4.16
CA ALA A 51 3.14 14.37 -3.62
C ALA A 51 2.97 14.83 -2.16
N VAL A 52 1.73 15.05 -1.71
CA VAL A 52 1.42 15.56 -0.35
C VAL A 52 1.00 14.43 0.61
N PHE A 53 0.25 13.46 0.11
CA PHE A 53 -0.32 12.34 0.88
C PHE A 53 0.05 11.00 0.24
N PRO A 54 1.35 10.65 0.21
CA PRO A 54 1.83 9.51 -0.55
C PRO A 54 1.27 8.17 -0.05
N ASP A 55 1.04 7.99 1.25
CA ASP A 55 0.50 6.75 1.83
C ASP A 55 -0.92 6.44 1.31
N TYR A 56 -1.83 7.39 1.50
CA TYR A 56 -3.22 7.27 1.06
C TYR A 56 -3.31 7.24 -0.47
N ALA A 57 -2.50 8.04 -1.16
CA ALA A 57 -2.48 8.04 -2.62
C ALA A 57 -1.99 6.71 -3.18
N GLY A 58 -0.89 6.17 -2.64
CA GLY A 58 -0.34 4.87 -3.00
C GLY A 58 -1.37 3.76 -2.79
N ALA A 59 -2.05 3.74 -1.64
CA ALA A 59 -3.09 2.76 -1.34
C ALA A 59 -4.29 2.86 -2.30
N VAL A 60 -4.79 4.06 -2.58
CA VAL A 60 -5.92 4.27 -3.49
C VAL A 60 -5.54 3.92 -4.94
N LEU A 61 -4.35 4.30 -5.39
CA LEU A 61 -3.82 3.95 -6.71
C LEU A 61 -3.70 2.44 -6.87
N LEU A 62 -3.16 1.76 -5.85
CA LEU A 62 -3.05 0.32 -5.81
C LEU A 62 -4.43 -0.34 -5.91
N ALA A 63 -5.41 0.13 -5.13
CA ALA A 63 -6.78 -0.39 -5.17
C ALA A 63 -7.47 -0.22 -6.54
N GLN A 64 -7.25 0.89 -7.24
CA GLN A 64 -7.94 1.19 -8.50
C GLN A 64 -7.31 0.60 -9.75
N TYR A 65 -5.97 0.52 -9.79
CA TYR A 65 -5.25 0.32 -11.04
C TYR A 65 -4.37 -0.93 -11.07
N ALA A 66 -4.06 -1.54 -9.93
CA ALA A 66 -3.29 -2.78 -9.90
C ALA A 66 -4.22 -4.00 -9.90
N ASP A 67 -3.95 -4.95 -10.78
CA ASP A 67 -4.78 -6.17 -10.94
C ASP A 67 -4.97 -6.95 -9.63
N ASP A 68 -3.93 -7.01 -8.79
CA ASP A 68 -3.95 -7.69 -7.48
C ASP A 68 -3.98 -6.70 -6.29
N GLY A 69 -4.27 -5.42 -6.54
CA GLY A 69 -4.08 -4.34 -5.57
C GLY A 69 -4.87 -4.52 -4.28
N ILE A 70 -6.12 -5.00 -4.38
CA ILE A 70 -6.95 -5.29 -3.20
C ILE A 70 -6.34 -6.39 -2.31
N ASN A 71 -5.77 -7.45 -2.89
CA ASN A 71 -5.17 -8.51 -2.09
C ASN A 71 -3.87 -8.05 -1.45
N VAL A 72 -3.06 -7.27 -2.18
CA VAL A 72 -1.87 -6.62 -1.62
C VAL A 72 -2.24 -5.75 -0.41
N LEU A 73 -3.31 -4.93 -0.51
CA LEU A 73 -3.79 -4.14 0.63
C LEU A 73 -4.27 -5.01 1.80
N LYS A 74 -4.92 -6.16 1.55
CA LYS A 74 -5.33 -7.09 2.61
C LYS A 74 -4.13 -7.71 3.33
N ASP A 75 -3.02 -7.93 2.63
CA ASP A 75 -1.79 -8.42 3.25
C ASP A 75 -1.15 -7.34 4.10
N ILE A 76 -1.03 -6.12 3.56
CA ILE A 76 -0.48 -4.96 4.29
C ILE A 76 -1.32 -4.68 5.55
N ALA A 77 -2.65 -4.63 5.44
CA ALA A 77 -3.55 -4.38 6.57
C ALA A 77 -3.47 -5.48 7.66
N ALA A 78 -3.07 -6.70 7.28
CA ALA A 78 -2.87 -7.80 8.20
C ALA A 78 -1.42 -7.94 8.69
N GLY A 79 -0.51 -7.04 8.29
CA GLY A 79 0.92 -7.13 8.62
C GLY A 79 1.65 -8.28 7.93
N ARG A 80 1.09 -8.83 6.84
CA ARG A 80 1.69 -9.93 6.09
C ARG A 80 2.59 -9.42 4.97
N CYS A 81 3.66 -10.16 4.70
CA CYS A 81 4.50 -9.92 3.54
C CYS A 81 3.72 -10.10 2.24
N THR A 82 3.79 -9.13 1.33
CA THR A 82 3.09 -9.16 0.04
C THR A 82 3.60 -10.25 -0.91
N ARG A 83 4.84 -10.73 -0.71
CA ARG A 83 5.48 -11.78 -1.53
C ARG A 83 5.29 -13.19 -0.97
N CYS A 84 5.75 -13.46 0.25
CA CYS A 84 5.68 -14.81 0.84
C CYS A 84 4.40 -15.07 1.66
N LYS A 85 3.59 -14.03 1.92
CA LYS A 85 2.37 -14.08 2.75
C LYS A 85 2.61 -14.54 4.19
N GLN A 86 3.87 -14.58 4.64
CA GLN A 86 4.24 -14.87 6.03
C GLN A 86 4.40 -13.57 6.83
N ASP A 87 4.39 -13.73 8.14
CA ASP A 87 4.47 -12.65 9.14
C ASP A 87 5.90 -12.55 9.72
N ASP A 88 6.84 -13.22 9.05
CA ASP A 88 8.20 -13.49 9.54
C ASP A 88 9.12 -12.31 9.23
N GLY A 89 9.13 -11.32 10.12
CA GLY A 89 10.13 -10.24 10.16
C GLY A 89 9.60 -8.85 9.81
N PRO A 90 10.40 -7.79 10.08
CA PRO A 90 10.01 -6.43 9.78
C PRO A 90 9.75 -6.25 8.28
N LEU A 91 8.63 -5.61 7.94
CA LEU A 91 8.28 -5.30 6.56
C LEU A 91 9.09 -4.10 6.06
N THR A 92 9.70 -4.28 4.89
CA THR A 92 10.33 -3.21 4.12
C THR A 92 9.28 -2.23 3.57
N PRO A 93 9.71 -1.05 3.11
CA PRO A 93 8.81 -0.06 2.51
C PRO A 93 7.99 -0.57 1.31
N SER A 94 8.48 -1.63 0.65
CA SER A 94 7.80 -2.29 -0.46
C SER A 94 6.72 -3.28 -0.01
N GLY A 95 6.46 -3.42 1.30
CA GLY A 95 5.55 -4.42 1.86
C GLY A 95 6.12 -5.85 1.86
N MET A 96 7.43 -6.01 1.63
CA MET A 96 8.10 -7.31 1.60
C MET A 96 8.82 -7.57 2.93
N CYS A 97 8.83 -8.82 3.40
CA CYS A 97 9.65 -9.27 4.52
C CYS A 97 11.15 -9.07 4.23
N GLU A 98 12.00 -8.84 5.23
CA GLU A 98 13.47 -8.75 5.05
C GLU A 98 14.04 -9.89 4.17
N PRO A 99 13.73 -11.18 4.42
CA PRO A 99 14.16 -12.28 3.54
C PRO A 99 13.67 -12.15 2.08
N CYS A 100 12.48 -11.60 1.89
CA CYS A 100 11.81 -11.44 0.61
C CYS A 100 12.36 -10.25 -0.20
N ALA A 101 12.88 -9.25 0.52
CA ALA A 101 13.46 -8.03 -0.02
C ALA A 101 14.96 -8.16 -0.29
N ALA A 102 15.63 -9.14 0.34
CA ALA A 102 17.02 -9.42 0.08
C ALA A 102 17.23 -9.74 -1.41
N PRO A 103 18.21 -9.10 -2.09
CA PRO A 103 18.60 -9.53 -3.42
C PRO A 103 19.09 -10.98 -3.35
N MET A 104 18.66 -11.83 -4.28
CA MET A 104 19.19 -13.20 -4.36
C MET A 104 20.73 -13.13 -4.36
N PRO A 105 21.42 -13.98 -3.58
CA PRO A 105 22.87 -14.01 -3.60
C PRO A 105 23.31 -14.26 -5.05
N LEU A 106 24.22 -13.41 -5.53
CA LEU A 106 24.79 -13.51 -6.88
C LEU A 106 25.62 -14.80 -7.06
N ASP A 107 25.89 -15.49 -5.94
CA ASP A 107 26.63 -16.73 -5.86
C ASP A 107 25.66 -17.83 -5.42
N GLY A 108 25.14 -18.61 -6.36
CA GLY A 108 24.04 -19.57 -6.13
C GLY A 108 24.35 -20.69 -5.14
N VAL A 109 24.28 -20.39 -3.84
CA VAL A 109 24.31 -21.36 -2.75
C VAL A 109 23.11 -21.10 -1.85
N ALA A 110 22.29 -22.13 -1.73
CA ALA A 110 21.04 -22.18 -0.96
C ALA A 110 21.26 -22.14 0.55
#